data_AF-A0A969M3L3-F1
#
_entry.id   AF-A0A969M3L3-F1
#
_cell.length_a   1.000
_cell.length_b   1.000
_cell.length_c   1.000
_cell.angle_alpha   90.00
_cell.angle_beta   90.00
_cell.angle_gamma   90.00
#
_symmetry.space_group_name_H-M   'P 1'
#
loop_
_entity.id
_entity.type
_entity.pdbx_description
1 polymer ?
#
loop_
_entity_poly.entity_id
_entity_poly.type
_entity_poly.pdbx_seq_one_letter_code
_entity_poly.pdbx_strand_id
1 'polypeptide(L)'
;RQRPTHRIPARPGCWPRRSRAAIDEAELPPATVQLIYRTSHADGERLVADPRIGATGYTGSRAAGLKLKINTVALKDVNDGEIEEMIRWAHGEGMDLTLIEVMPLGEMGEARLDQYLPLSLVRTRLAERFTLTDIDHRTGGPARYVQVAETGGRLGFITPLSHNFCESCNRVRVTCTGTLFMCLGQEDAADLRMPLRASDGDDLLHHAIDAAIAKKPKGHDFVIDRQRSQPAVGRHMSVTGG
;
A
#
# COMPACT_ATOMS: atom_id res chain seq x y z
N ARG A 1 -8.85 30.73 28.93
CA ARG A 1 -7.43 30.94 28.52
C ARG A 1 -7.22 30.20 27.20
N GLN A 2 -7.26 30.92 26.07
CA GLN A 2 -7.05 30.36 24.74
C GLN A 2 -5.56 29.98 24.61
N ARG A 3 -5.27 28.72 24.27
CA ARG A 3 -3.91 28.31 23.89
C ARG A 3 -3.60 28.91 22.51
N PRO A 4 -2.42 29.48 22.28
CA PRO A 4 -2.05 29.98 20.95
C PRO A 4 -1.89 28.79 20.01
N THR A 5 -2.72 28.73 18.97
CA THR A 5 -2.53 27.84 17.84
C THR A 5 -1.39 28.39 16.99
N HIS A 6 -0.15 27.98 17.29
CA HIS A 6 0.96 28.18 16.36
C HIS A 6 0.71 27.36 15.10
N ARG A 7 0.04 27.94 14.10
CA ARG A 7 0.15 27.45 12.72
C ARG A 7 1.56 27.75 12.24
N ILE A 8 2.44 26.76 12.39
CA ILE A 8 3.77 26.79 11.79
C ILE A 8 3.58 26.69 10.28
N PRO A 9 4.07 27.65 9.47
CA PRO A 9 3.96 27.56 8.02
C PRO A 9 4.84 26.39 7.55
N ALA A 10 4.21 25.37 6.95
CA ALA A 10 4.91 24.25 6.35
C ALA A 10 5.69 24.76 5.11
N ARG A 11 6.98 25.05 5.29
CA ARG A 11 7.87 25.30 4.14
C ARG A 11 8.08 23.98 3.38
N PRO A 12 8.00 23.97 2.04
CA PRO A 12 8.28 22.78 1.23
C PRO A 12 9.63 22.16 1.62
N GLY A 13 9.65 20.86 1.91
CA GLY A 13 10.88 20.13 2.30
C GLY A 13 11.29 20.20 3.78
N CYS A 14 10.53 20.88 4.65
CA CYS A 14 10.82 20.89 6.10
C CYS A 14 10.35 19.59 6.78
N TRP A 15 9.23 19.01 6.32
CA TRP A 15 8.68 17.78 6.90
C TRP A 15 9.56 16.56 6.59
N PRO A 16 10.00 16.28 5.34
CA PRO A 16 10.82 15.10 5.05
C PRO A 16 12.19 15.11 5.75
N ARG A 17 12.81 16.28 5.90
CA ARG A 17 14.06 16.42 6.67
C ARG A 17 13.85 16.13 8.16
N ARG A 18 12.76 16.63 8.74
CA ARG A 18 12.39 16.33 10.14
C ARG A 18 12.04 14.85 10.30
N SER A 19 11.32 14.26 9.34
CA SER A 19 11.02 12.83 9.34
C SER A 19 12.31 12.01 9.27
N ARG A 20 13.27 12.37 8.41
CA ARG A 20 14.57 11.70 8.34
C ARG A 20 15.33 11.83 9.66
N ALA A 21 15.43 13.03 10.22
CA ALA A 21 16.07 13.25 11.51
C ALA A 21 15.40 12.45 12.64
N ALA A 22 14.06 12.37 12.66
CA ALA A 22 13.33 11.58 13.64
C ALA A 22 13.51 10.06 13.44
N ILE A 23 13.60 9.59 12.19
CA ILE A 23 13.94 8.20 11.87
C ILE A 23 15.34 7.88 12.39
N ASP A 24 16.32 8.75 12.12
CA ASP A 24 17.70 8.57 12.54
C ASP A 24 17.81 8.63 14.09
N GLU A 25 17.12 9.57 14.76
CA GLU A 25 17.07 9.71 16.22
C GLU A 25 16.39 8.51 16.90
N ALA A 26 15.34 7.97 16.30
CA ALA A 26 14.64 6.80 16.80
C ALA A 26 15.31 5.47 16.39
N GLU A 27 16.47 5.52 15.73
CA GLU A 27 17.21 4.37 15.18
C GLU A 27 16.32 3.46 14.32
N LEU A 28 15.32 4.05 13.65
CA LEU A 28 14.39 3.32 12.81
C LEU A 28 15.08 2.93 11.49
N PRO A 29 14.74 1.75 10.93
CA PRO A 29 15.33 1.30 9.68
C PRO A 29 15.03 2.28 8.53
N PRO A 30 15.82 2.24 7.44
CA PRO A 30 15.64 3.12 6.29
C PRO A 30 14.17 3.13 5.82
N ALA A 31 13.50 4.25 5.97
CA ALA A 31 12.12 4.38 5.57
C ALA A 31 12.02 4.46 4.04
N THR A 32 11.08 3.70 3.48
CA THR A 32 10.71 3.78 2.06
C THR A 32 9.41 4.56 1.93
N VAL A 33 9.43 5.65 1.17
CA VAL A 33 8.21 6.39 0.84
C VAL A 33 7.55 5.72 -0.36
N GLN A 34 6.30 5.32 -0.18
CA GLN A 34 5.52 4.61 -1.18
C GLN A 34 4.57 5.59 -1.87
N LEU A 35 4.72 5.74 -3.17
CA LEU A 35 3.79 6.48 -4.02
C LEU A 35 2.74 5.49 -4.53
N ILE A 36 1.46 5.77 -4.29
CA ILE A 36 0.37 4.88 -4.69
C ILE A 36 -0.36 5.47 -5.89
N TYR A 37 -0.32 4.76 -7.01
CA TYR A 37 -0.98 5.15 -8.25
C TYR A 37 -2.27 4.34 -8.47
N ARG A 38 -3.33 5.05 -8.83
CA ARG A 38 -4.59 4.49 -9.35
C ARG A 38 -5.10 5.36 -10.50
N THR A 39 -4.21 5.67 -11.44
CA THR A 39 -4.47 6.53 -12.58
C THR A 39 -3.47 6.19 -13.68
N SER A 40 -3.51 6.94 -14.80
CA SER A 40 -2.53 6.86 -15.88
C SER A 40 -1.13 7.21 -15.38
N HIS A 41 -0.10 6.80 -16.11
CA HIS A 41 1.28 7.17 -15.81
C HIS A 41 1.48 8.67 -15.88
N ALA A 42 0.97 9.31 -16.94
CA ALA A 42 1.08 10.75 -17.13
C ALA A 42 0.45 11.53 -15.96
N ASP A 43 -0.75 11.15 -15.52
CA ASP A 43 -1.39 11.80 -14.38
C ASP A 43 -0.69 11.46 -13.07
N GLY A 44 -0.24 10.22 -12.89
CA GLY A 44 0.50 9.77 -11.72
C GLY A 44 1.81 10.55 -11.54
N GLU A 45 2.61 10.64 -12.61
CA GLU A 45 3.85 11.43 -12.65
C GLU A 45 3.56 12.91 -12.38
N ARG A 46 2.54 13.48 -13.04
CA ARG A 46 2.15 14.87 -12.81
C ARG A 46 1.78 15.11 -11.35
N LEU A 47 1.00 14.21 -10.73
CA LEU A 47 0.57 14.33 -9.34
C LEU A 47 1.75 14.28 -8.37
N VAL A 48 2.71 13.37 -8.58
CA VAL A 48 3.88 13.26 -7.69
C VAL A 48 4.89 14.38 -7.90
N ALA A 49 5.01 14.88 -9.13
CA ALA A 49 5.88 16.00 -9.45
C ALA A 49 5.28 17.37 -9.10
N ASP A 50 3.94 17.49 -8.97
CA ASP A 50 3.28 18.78 -8.69
C ASP A 50 3.73 19.32 -7.32
N PRO A 51 4.32 20.53 -7.27
CA PRO A 51 4.80 21.12 -6.03
C PRO A 51 3.73 21.40 -4.97
N ARG A 52 2.45 21.37 -5.37
CA ARG A 52 1.30 21.64 -4.51
C ARG A 52 0.68 20.36 -3.94
N ILE A 53 0.85 19.22 -4.62
CA ILE A 53 0.14 17.97 -4.30
C ILE A 53 1.14 16.86 -3.92
N GLY A 54 2.17 16.64 -4.73
CA GLY A 54 3.11 15.53 -4.57
C GLY A 54 4.49 15.91 -4.04
N ALA A 55 4.91 17.17 -4.13
CA ALA A 55 6.29 17.53 -3.81
C ALA A 55 6.73 17.17 -2.40
N THR A 56 5.88 17.20 -1.39
CA THR A 56 6.35 16.83 -0.05
C THR A 56 6.68 15.34 0.04
N GLY A 57 5.89 14.49 -0.65
CA GLY A 57 6.05 13.05 -0.67
C GLY A 57 7.13 12.55 -1.64
N TYR A 58 7.20 13.11 -2.85
CA TYR A 58 8.15 12.70 -3.88
C TYR A 58 9.44 13.52 -3.84
N THR A 59 9.40 14.79 -4.23
CA THR A 59 10.61 15.62 -4.37
C THR A 59 11.29 15.91 -3.03
N GLY A 60 10.51 16.14 -1.98
CA GLY A 60 11.00 16.41 -0.63
C GLY A 60 11.63 15.18 0.03
N SER A 61 11.05 14.00 -0.15
CA SER A 61 11.62 12.75 0.34
C SER A 61 12.90 12.39 -0.41
N ARG A 62 12.92 12.59 -1.73
CA ARG A 62 14.12 12.40 -2.56
C ARG A 62 15.25 13.35 -2.14
N ALA A 63 14.94 14.63 -1.95
CA ALA A 63 15.90 15.63 -1.48
C ALA A 63 16.41 15.35 -0.05
N ALA A 64 15.65 14.60 0.76
CA ALA A 64 16.05 14.13 2.09
C ALA A 64 16.80 12.78 2.05
N GLY A 65 17.09 12.23 0.87
CA GLY A 65 17.79 10.95 0.71
C GLY A 65 16.98 9.74 1.19
N LEU A 66 15.65 9.84 1.23
CA LEU A 66 14.76 8.71 1.52
C LEU A 66 14.61 7.83 0.27
N LYS A 67 14.54 6.52 0.48
CA LYS A 67 14.28 5.58 -0.62
C LYS A 67 12.83 5.73 -1.07
N LEU A 68 12.61 5.77 -2.38
CA LEU A 68 11.27 5.83 -2.95
C LEU A 68 10.91 4.48 -3.57
N LYS A 69 9.61 4.16 -3.54
CA LYS A 69 9.03 3.00 -4.20
C LYS A 69 7.67 3.38 -4.77
N ILE A 70 7.31 2.82 -5.92
CA ILE A 70 5.99 2.99 -6.50
C ILE A 70 5.15 1.74 -6.30
N ASN A 71 3.91 1.93 -5.91
CA ASN A 71 2.87 0.90 -5.94
C ASN A 71 1.76 1.36 -6.88
N THR A 72 1.44 0.61 -7.92
CA THR A 72 0.40 0.96 -8.86
C THR A 72 -0.68 -0.10 -8.85
N VAL A 73 -1.94 0.31 -8.71
CA VAL A 73 -3.07 -0.57 -9.01
C VAL A 73 -3.16 -0.68 -10.54
N ALA A 74 -2.98 -1.88 -11.07
CA ALA A 74 -3.09 -2.15 -12.50
C ALA A 74 -4.57 -2.22 -12.88
N LEU A 75 -4.98 -1.39 -13.83
CA LEU A 75 -6.37 -1.21 -14.24
C LEU A 75 -6.47 -1.34 -15.76
N LYS A 76 -7.35 -2.25 -16.19
CA LYS A 76 -7.66 -2.46 -17.61
C LYS A 76 -8.23 -1.18 -18.22
N ASP A 77 -7.80 -0.85 -19.44
CA ASP A 77 -8.28 0.29 -20.24
C ASP A 77 -8.03 1.66 -19.55
N VAL A 78 -7.11 1.70 -18.56
CA VAL A 78 -6.75 2.92 -17.81
C VAL A 78 -5.25 3.15 -17.81
N ASN A 79 -4.47 2.17 -17.34
CA ASN A 79 -3.01 2.29 -17.25
C ASN A 79 -2.26 1.04 -17.72
N ASP A 80 -2.98 0.02 -18.21
CA ASP A 80 -2.39 -1.25 -18.63
C ASP A 80 -1.48 -1.13 -19.84
N GLY A 81 -1.75 -0.17 -20.73
CA GLY A 81 -0.88 0.18 -21.85
C GLY A 81 0.38 0.95 -21.47
N GLU A 82 0.48 1.47 -20.24
CA GLU A 82 1.58 2.35 -19.80
C GLU A 82 2.53 1.65 -18.80
N ILE A 83 2.24 0.41 -18.42
CA ILE A 83 3.00 -0.33 -17.40
C ILE A 83 4.48 -0.45 -17.77
N GLU A 84 4.80 -0.68 -19.05
CA GLU A 84 6.20 -0.77 -19.51
C GLU A 84 6.97 0.55 -19.32
N GLU A 85 6.32 1.67 -19.61
CA GLU A 85 6.89 3.01 -19.42
C GLU A 85 7.08 3.30 -17.93
N MET A 86 6.08 2.97 -17.10
CA MET A 86 6.19 3.09 -15.64
C MET A 86 7.37 2.29 -15.09
N ILE A 87 7.62 1.08 -15.59
CA ILE A 87 8.76 0.25 -15.18
C ILE A 87 10.07 0.96 -15.51
N ARG A 88 10.23 1.43 -16.76
CA ARG A 88 11.46 2.10 -17.21
C ARG A 88 11.72 3.38 -16.43
N TRP A 89 10.68 4.20 -16.24
CA TRP A 89 10.76 5.42 -15.46
C TRP A 89 11.13 5.13 -14.00
N ALA A 90 10.38 4.24 -13.33
CA ALA A 90 10.64 3.88 -11.94
C ALA A 90 12.09 3.43 -11.74
N HIS A 91 12.54 2.48 -12.56
CA HIS A 91 13.87 1.90 -12.45
C HIS A 91 14.97 2.91 -12.83
N GLY A 92 14.73 3.75 -13.84
CA GLY A 92 15.65 4.84 -14.22
C GLY A 92 15.86 5.86 -13.10
N GLU A 93 14.83 6.08 -12.28
CA GLU A 93 14.89 6.92 -11.09
C GLU A 93 15.40 6.20 -9.82
N GLY A 94 15.80 4.92 -9.95
CA GLY A 94 16.32 4.09 -8.85
C GLY A 94 15.23 3.58 -7.89
N MET A 95 13.96 3.60 -8.32
CA MET A 95 12.81 3.13 -7.56
C MET A 95 12.41 1.71 -7.97
N ASP A 96 11.97 0.90 -7.01
CA ASP A 96 11.27 -0.35 -7.34
C ASP A 96 9.80 -0.02 -7.69
N LEU A 97 9.20 -0.81 -8.59
CA LEU A 97 7.77 -0.75 -8.90
C LEU A 97 7.06 -1.98 -8.36
N THR A 98 5.83 -1.83 -7.87
CA THR A 98 4.96 -2.96 -7.51
C THR A 98 3.58 -2.77 -8.10
N LEU A 99 3.12 -3.76 -8.85
CA LEU A 99 1.78 -3.80 -9.42
C LEU A 99 0.83 -4.52 -8.45
N ILE A 100 -0.38 -4.01 -8.31
CA ILE A 100 -1.41 -4.52 -7.41
C ILE A 100 -2.69 -4.77 -8.21
N GLU A 101 -3.29 -5.96 -8.04
CA GLU A 101 -4.64 -6.20 -8.59
C GLU A 101 -5.66 -5.34 -7.85
N VAL A 102 -6.66 -4.83 -8.58
CA VAL A 102 -7.76 -4.10 -7.97
C VAL A 102 -8.54 -5.00 -7.01
N MET A 103 -8.74 -4.57 -5.76
CA MET A 103 -9.54 -5.29 -4.75
C MET A 103 -10.93 -4.68 -4.58
N PRO A 104 -11.96 -5.49 -4.30
CA PRO A 104 -13.33 -5.03 -4.08
C PRO A 104 -13.59 -4.52 -2.66
N LEU A 105 -12.98 -3.39 -2.28
CA LEU A 105 -13.06 -2.81 -0.92
C LEU A 105 -13.76 -1.45 -0.90
N GLY A 106 -14.74 -1.31 0.01
CA GLY A 106 -15.62 -0.14 0.14
C GLY A 106 -16.58 -0.02 -1.05
N GLU A 107 -17.52 0.92 -1.05
CA GLU A 107 -18.45 1.06 -2.18
C GLU A 107 -17.70 1.14 -3.53
N MET A 108 -17.96 0.15 -4.38
CA MET A 108 -17.42 0.00 -5.72
C MET A 108 -18.58 0.27 -6.67
N GLY A 109 -18.51 1.34 -7.46
CA GLY A 109 -19.41 1.44 -8.62
C GLY A 109 -19.12 0.33 -9.63
N GLU A 110 -20.08 0.02 -10.50
CA GLU A 110 -19.97 -1.03 -11.55
C GLU A 110 -18.65 -0.94 -12.35
N ALA A 111 -18.15 0.28 -12.57
CA ALA A 111 -16.91 0.58 -13.30
C ALA A 111 -15.65 -0.13 -12.78
N ARG A 112 -15.58 -0.53 -11.49
CA ARG A 112 -14.36 -1.15 -10.95
C ARG A 112 -14.23 -2.64 -11.27
N LEU A 113 -15.33 -3.35 -11.56
CA LEU A 113 -15.26 -4.75 -11.99
C LEU A 113 -14.71 -4.85 -13.42
N ASP A 114 -15.14 -3.93 -14.29
CA ASP A 114 -14.69 -3.89 -15.69
C ASP A 114 -13.21 -3.48 -15.84
N GLN A 115 -12.65 -2.84 -14.81
CA GLN A 115 -11.22 -2.49 -14.73
C GLN A 115 -10.33 -3.61 -14.19
N TYR A 116 -10.90 -4.77 -13.84
CA TYR A 116 -10.10 -5.90 -13.33
C TYR A 116 -9.11 -6.40 -14.39
N LEU A 117 -7.84 -6.44 -13.99
CA LEU A 117 -6.74 -6.91 -14.80
C LEU A 117 -5.91 -7.92 -14.00
N PRO A 118 -5.97 -9.23 -14.32
CA PRO A 118 -5.13 -10.23 -13.67
C PRO A 118 -3.65 -9.93 -13.91
N LEU A 119 -2.84 -9.90 -12.85
CA LEU A 119 -1.41 -9.63 -13.00
C LEU A 119 -0.65 -10.81 -13.62
N SER A 120 -1.23 -12.01 -13.65
CA SER A 120 -0.70 -13.12 -14.44
C SER A 120 -0.65 -12.78 -15.93
N LEU A 121 -1.71 -12.15 -16.46
CA LEU A 121 -1.76 -11.68 -17.84
C LEU A 121 -0.76 -10.55 -18.09
N VAL A 122 -0.67 -9.59 -17.16
CA VAL A 122 0.32 -8.49 -17.25
C VAL A 122 1.73 -9.04 -17.26
N ARG A 123 2.05 -9.98 -16.37
CA ARG A 123 3.37 -10.64 -16.32
C ARG A 123 3.70 -11.34 -17.64
N THR A 124 2.75 -12.06 -18.23
CA THR A 124 2.94 -12.70 -19.54
C THR A 124 3.24 -11.69 -20.63
N ARG A 125 2.47 -10.59 -20.72
CA ARG A 125 2.72 -9.51 -21.70
C ARG A 125 4.09 -8.86 -21.50
N LEU A 126 4.45 -8.56 -20.26
CA LEU A 126 5.76 -7.98 -19.95
C LEU A 126 6.92 -8.92 -20.32
N ALA A 127 6.73 -10.23 -20.20
CA ALA A 127 7.74 -11.22 -20.57
C ALA A 127 8.04 -11.27 -22.09
N GLU A 128 7.19 -10.67 -22.94
CA GLU A 128 7.46 -10.52 -24.38
C GLU A 128 8.50 -9.44 -24.67
N ARG A 129 8.72 -8.51 -23.72
CA ARG A 129 9.60 -7.33 -23.87
C ARG A 129 10.74 -7.27 -22.85
N PHE A 130 10.56 -7.93 -21.71
CA PHE A 130 11.49 -7.93 -20.60
C PHE A 130 11.84 -9.35 -20.15
N THR A 131 13.09 -9.52 -19.74
CA THR A 131 13.57 -10.74 -19.10
C THR A 131 13.27 -10.66 -17.61
N LEU A 132 12.26 -11.42 -17.17
CA LEU A 132 11.80 -11.44 -15.79
C LEU A 132 12.31 -12.69 -15.05
N THR A 133 13.18 -12.51 -14.06
CA THR A 133 13.70 -13.61 -13.24
C THR A 133 13.11 -13.53 -11.83
N ASP A 134 12.43 -14.58 -11.38
CA ASP A 134 11.93 -14.65 -10.00
C ASP A 134 13.10 -14.58 -8.99
N ILE A 135 12.91 -13.80 -7.93
CA ILE A 135 13.91 -13.62 -6.87
C ILE A 135 13.30 -13.86 -5.49
N ASP A 136 14.13 -14.37 -4.58
CA ASP A 136 13.73 -14.62 -3.17
C ASP A 136 13.73 -13.36 -2.31
N HIS A 137 13.73 -12.19 -2.93
CA HIS A 137 13.57 -10.93 -2.22
C HIS A 137 12.19 -10.87 -1.55
N ARG A 138 12.18 -10.48 -0.27
CA ARG A 138 10.96 -10.32 0.54
C ARG A 138 10.99 -8.96 1.23
N THR A 139 9.80 -8.42 1.48
CA THR A 139 9.57 -7.19 2.25
C THR A 139 8.52 -7.47 3.31
N GLY A 140 8.21 -6.50 4.17
CA GLY A 140 7.10 -6.63 5.13
C GLY A 140 5.69 -6.69 4.48
N GLY A 141 5.60 -6.74 3.15
CA GLY A 141 4.35 -6.90 2.40
C GLY A 141 4.34 -8.08 1.45
N PRO A 142 3.15 -8.42 0.92
CA PRO A 142 2.88 -9.70 0.25
C PRO A 142 3.41 -9.77 -1.18
N ALA A 143 4.16 -8.76 -1.63
CA ALA A 143 4.65 -8.69 -2.99
C ALA A 143 5.64 -9.83 -3.27
N ARG A 144 5.45 -10.51 -4.40
CA ARG A 144 6.44 -11.41 -5.00
C ARG A 144 7.23 -10.62 -6.03
N TYR A 145 8.55 -10.76 -6.04
CA TYR A 145 9.42 -9.92 -6.85
C TYR A 145 10.09 -10.70 -7.95
N VAL A 146 10.25 -10.03 -9.09
CA VAL A 146 11.14 -10.42 -10.18
C VAL A 146 12.21 -9.35 -10.36
N GLN A 147 13.38 -9.77 -10.82
CA GLN A 147 14.40 -8.91 -11.39
C GLN A 147 14.10 -8.67 -12.87
N VAL A 148 14.16 -7.42 -13.31
CA VAL A 148 14.04 -7.05 -14.73
C VAL A 148 15.45 -6.83 -15.28
N ALA A 149 15.91 -7.68 -16.19
CA ALA A 149 17.31 -7.65 -16.65
C ALA A 149 17.66 -6.35 -17.39
N GLU A 150 16.76 -5.86 -18.23
CA GLU A 150 16.99 -4.72 -19.13
C GLU A 150 17.15 -3.39 -18.39
N THR A 151 16.63 -3.31 -17.17
CA THR A 151 16.63 -2.08 -16.37
C THR A 151 17.41 -2.23 -15.06
N GLY A 152 17.75 -3.46 -14.65
CA GLY A 152 18.39 -3.74 -13.37
C GLY A 152 17.50 -3.49 -12.15
N GLY A 153 16.23 -3.09 -12.33
CA GLY A 153 15.29 -2.85 -11.24
C GLY A 153 14.43 -4.05 -10.86
N ARG A 154 13.73 -3.94 -9.72
CA ARG A 154 12.84 -4.99 -9.21
C ARG A 154 11.38 -4.61 -9.44
N LEU A 155 10.64 -5.57 -9.98
CA LEU A 155 9.19 -5.47 -10.18
C LEU A 155 8.47 -6.42 -9.21
N GLY A 156 7.59 -5.87 -8.39
CA GLY A 156 6.74 -6.62 -7.46
C GLY A 156 5.35 -6.86 -8.02
N PHE A 157 4.74 -7.97 -7.62
CA PHE A 157 3.35 -8.31 -7.93
C PHE A 157 2.59 -8.62 -6.64
N ILE A 158 1.46 -7.97 -6.43
CA ILE A 158 0.52 -8.21 -5.33
C ILE A 158 -0.79 -8.69 -5.94
N THR A 159 -1.09 -9.98 -5.77
CA THR A 159 -2.20 -10.70 -6.43
C THR A 159 -3.26 -11.19 -5.43
N PRO A 160 -4.00 -10.29 -4.76
CA PRO A 160 -4.99 -10.66 -3.75
C PRO A 160 -6.13 -11.52 -4.31
N LEU A 161 -6.36 -11.51 -5.63
CA LEU A 161 -7.44 -12.27 -6.27
C LEU A 161 -6.90 -13.51 -6.97
N SER A 162 -6.01 -13.32 -7.95
CA SER A 162 -5.60 -14.42 -8.82
C SER A 162 -4.73 -15.46 -8.11
N HIS A 163 -3.90 -15.04 -7.15
CA HIS A 163 -3.01 -15.91 -6.38
C HIS A 163 -2.91 -15.40 -4.94
N ASN A 164 -3.94 -15.70 -4.15
CA ASN A 164 -4.06 -15.26 -2.75
C ASN A 164 -2.81 -15.64 -1.92
N PHE A 165 -2.42 -14.74 -1.01
CA PHE A 165 -1.28 -14.88 -0.09
C PHE A 165 -1.69 -14.98 1.39
N CYS A 166 -2.99 -15.13 1.68
CA CYS A 166 -3.55 -15.17 3.02
C CYS A 166 -2.91 -16.23 3.93
N GLU A 167 -2.52 -17.39 3.39
CA GLU A 167 -1.84 -18.45 4.14
C GLU A 167 -0.55 -17.94 4.82
N SER A 168 0.20 -17.10 4.11
CA SER A 168 1.42 -16.47 4.62
C SER A 168 1.20 -15.11 5.28
N CYS A 169 -0.05 -14.64 5.38
CA CYS A 169 -0.36 -13.29 5.85
C CYS A 169 -0.28 -13.20 7.38
N ASN A 170 0.71 -12.45 7.86
CA ASN A 170 0.96 -12.16 9.27
C ASN A 170 0.56 -10.72 9.68
N ARG A 171 -0.29 -10.06 8.89
CA ARG A 171 -0.61 -8.65 9.08
C ARG A 171 -1.95 -8.45 9.79
N VAL A 172 -1.93 -7.53 10.76
CA VAL A 172 -3.12 -6.92 11.37
C VAL A 172 -2.95 -5.40 11.35
N ARG A 173 -4.04 -4.65 11.53
CA ARG A 173 -4.03 -3.18 11.45
C ARG A 173 -4.73 -2.58 12.66
N VAL A 174 -4.12 -1.60 13.29
CA VAL A 174 -4.74 -0.79 14.33
C VAL A 174 -5.04 0.58 13.76
N THR A 175 -6.30 1.02 13.83
CA THR A 175 -6.69 2.36 13.41
C THR A 175 -6.19 3.42 14.39
N CYS A 176 -6.20 4.68 13.98
CA CYS A 176 -5.89 5.80 14.88
C CYS A 176 -6.85 5.93 16.09
N THR A 177 -8.02 5.29 16.04
CA THR A 177 -8.98 5.24 17.15
C THR A 177 -8.73 4.08 18.12
N GLY A 178 -7.74 3.22 17.84
CA GLY A 178 -7.41 2.05 18.67
C GLY A 178 -8.24 0.81 18.35
N THR A 179 -8.79 0.71 17.14
CA THR A 179 -9.55 -0.47 16.70
C THR A 179 -8.63 -1.41 15.91
N LEU A 180 -8.52 -2.66 16.35
CA LEU A 180 -7.75 -3.71 15.70
C LEU A 180 -8.61 -4.44 14.66
N PHE A 181 -8.14 -4.48 13.42
CA PHE A 181 -8.67 -5.28 12.33
C PHE A 181 -7.70 -6.39 11.99
N MET A 182 -8.17 -7.64 12.05
CA MET A 182 -7.34 -8.83 11.79
C MET A 182 -7.20 -9.15 10.30
N CYS A 183 -8.12 -8.65 9.48
CA CYS A 183 -8.16 -8.88 8.05
C CYS A 183 -8.64 -7.62 7.34
N LEU A 184 -8.06 -7.35 6.16
CA LEU A 184 -8.54 -6.26 5.31
C LEU A 184 -9.91 -6.59 4.68
N GLY A 185 -10.15 -7.87 4.38
CA GLY A 185 -11.35 -8.36 3.70
C GLY A 185 -12.49 -8.81 4.59
N GLN A 186 -12.48 -8.48 5.89
CA GLN A 186 -13.59 -8.76 6.82
C GLN A 186 -13.87 -7.57 7.73
N GLU A 187 -15.08 -7.50 8.28
CA GLU A 187 -15.50 -6.42 9.18
C GLU A 187 -15.16 -6.67 10.66
N ASP A 188 -14.83 -7.91 11.03
CA ASP A 188 -14.48 -8.27 12.41
C ASP A 188 -13.32 -7.43 12.93
N ALA A 189 -13.52 -6.89 14.14
CA ALA A 189 -12.61 -5.98 14.80
C ALA A 189 -12.65 -6.12 16.32
N ALA A 190 -11.63 -5.59 17.00
CA ALA A 190 -11.55 -5.53 18.45
C ALA A 190 -11.20 -4.10 18.92
N ASP A 191 -11.83 -3.65 20.01
CA ASP A 191 -11.47 -2.40 20.68
C ASP A 191 -10.27 -2.65 21.60
N LEU A 192 -9.13 -2.01 21.31
CA LEU A 192 -7.95 -2.05 22.16
C LEU A 192 -7.88 -0.86 23.12
N ARG A 193 -8.64 0.21 22.86
CA ARG A 193 -8.59 1.45 23.63
C ARG A 193 -9.25 1.28 24.99
N MET A 194 -10.37 0.57 25.06
CA MET A 194 -11.06 0.35 26.33
C MET A 194 -10.23 -0.53 27.29
N PRO A 195 -9.70 -1.71 26.89
CA PRO A 195 -8.82 -2.51 27.73
C PRO A 195 -7.57 -1.76 28.19
N LEU A 196 -6.89 -1.04 27.28
CA LEU A 196 -5.69 -0.24 27.60
C LEU A 196 -5.93 0.83 28.67
N ARG A 197 -7.17 1.35 28.77
CA ARG A 197 -7.53 2.41 29.73
C ARG A 197 -8.18 1.89 31.01
N ALA A 198 -8.53 0.61 31.05
CA ALA A 198 -9.27 0.02 32.17
C ALA A 198 -8.36 -0.44 33.32
N SER A 199 -7.06 -0.58 33.08
CA SER A 199 -6.07 -0.96 34.08
C SER A 199 -4.74 -0.23 33.85
N ASP A 200 -3.95 -0.09 34.91
CA ASP A 200 -2.58 0.40 34.84
C ASP A 200 -1.60 -0.65 34.26
N GLY A 201 -2.01 -1.93 34.23
CA GLY A 201 -1.26 -3.03 33.61
C GLY A 201 -1.82 -3.45 32.25
N ASP A 202 -1.04 -4.25 31.52
CA ASP A 202 -1.33 -4.62 30.12
C ASP A 202 -2.13 -5.92 29.95
N ASP A 203 -2.45 -6.65 31.02
CA ASP A 203 -3.07 -7.98 30.92
C ASP A 203 -4.41 -7.98 30.17
N LEU A 204 -5.25 -6.95 30.41
CA LEU A 204 -6.52 -6.79 29.69
C LEU A 204 -6.30 -6.54 28.20
N LEU A 205 -5.25 -5.79 27.86
CA LEU A 205 -4.88 -5.52 26.47
C LEU A 205 -4.34 -6.78 25.79
N HIS A 206 -3.46 -7.54 26.45
CA HIS A 206 -2.96 -8.81 25.94
C HIS A 206 -4.09 -9.80 25.67
N HIS A 207 -5.02 -9.96 26.61
CA HIS A 207 -6.21 -10.81 26.41
C HIS A 207 -7.07 -10.36 25.24
N ALA A 208 -7.28 -9.05 25.05
CA ALA A 208 -8.04 -8.52 23.93
C ALA A 208 -7.33 -8.80 22.59
N ILE A 209 -6.00 -8.69 22.54
CA ILE A 209 -5.19 -9.00 21.36
C ILE A 209 -5.27 -10.50 21.04
N ASP A 210 -5.03 -11.38 22.02
CA ASP A 210 -5.06 -12.83 21.82
C ASP A 210 -6.43 -13.31 21.32
N ALA A 211 -7.50 -12.81 21.94
CA ALA A 211 -8.87 -13.11 21.53
C ALA A 211 -9.20 -12.60 20.12
N ALA A 212 -8.62 -11.48 19.70
CA ALA A 212 -8.77 -10.95 18.35
C ALA A 212 -7.99 -11.79 17.33
N ILE A 213 -6.72 -12.09 17.60
CA ILE A 213 -5.85 -12.88 16.71
C ILE A 213 -6.41 -14.29 16.50
N ALA A 214 -6.98 -14.91 17.52
CA ALA A 214 -7.64 -16.22 17.40
C ALA A 214 -8.83 -16.22 16.41
N LYS A 215 -9.44 -15.05 16.16
CA LYS A 215 -10.54 -14.87 15.18
C LYS A 215 -10.03 -14.51 13.78
N LYS A 216 -8.72 -14.33 13.58
CA LYS A 216 -8.17 -13.99 12.27
C LYS A 216 -8.54 -15.11 11.26
N PRO A 217 -9.24 -14.78 10.16
CA PRO A 217 -9.63 -15.78 9.19
C PRO A 217 -8.39 -16.40 8.51
N LYS A 218 -8.52 -17.65 8.07
CA LYS A 218 -7.49 -18.33 7.26
C LYS A 218 -7.26 -17.63 5.91
N GLY A 219 -8.30 -16.98 5.39
CA GLY A 219 -8.22 -16.12 4.22
C GLY A 219 -9.55 -15.40 3.98
N HIS A 220 -9.50 -14.40 3.12
CA HIS A 220 -10.71 -13.80 2.57
C HIS A 220 -11.14 -14.53 1.29
N ASP A 221 -12.42 -14.42 0.96
CA ASP A 221 -12.99 -14.89 -0.30
C ASP A 221 -13.50 -13.67 -1.08
N PHE A 222 -12.60 -13.02 -1.83
CA PHE A 222 -12.99 -11.88 -2.65
C PHE A 222 -13.61 -12.39 -3.93
N VAL A 223 -14.93 -12.22 -4.06
CA VAL A 223 -15.66 -12.57 -5.27
C VAL A 223 -15.85 -11.30 -6.11
N ILE A 224 -15.30 -11.32 -7.33
CA ILE A 224 -15.57 -10.33 -8.38
C ILE A 224 -16.50 -11.02 -9.38
N ASP A 225 -17.79 -10.74 -9.28
CA ASP A 225 -18.82 -11.26 -10.19
C ASP A 225 -19.65 -10.10 -10.75
N ARG A 226 -19.86 -10.10 -12.06
CA ARG A 226 -20.73 -9.12 -12.75
C ARG A 226 -22.17 -9.16 -12.24
N GLN A 227 -22.62 -10.28 -11.67
CA GLN A 227 -23.94 -10.42 -11.05
C GLN A 227 -23.97 -10.01 -9.57
N ARG A 228 -22.81 -9.91 -8.90
CA ARG A 228 -22.67 -9.48 -7.50
C ARG A 228 -21.69 -8.31 -7.39
N SER A 229 -22.17 -7.11 -7.71
CA SER A 229 -21.39 -5.86 -7.60
C SER A 229 -21.21 -5.33 -6.17
N GLN A 230 -21.48 -6.15 -5.14
CA GLN A 230 -21.37 -5.72 -3.75
C GLN A 230 -19.90 -5.80 -3.30
N PRO A 231 -19.41 -4.79 -2.55
CA PRO A 231 -18.05 -4.83 -2.03
C PRO A 231 -17.90 -5.95 -0.99
N ALA A 232 -16.70 -6.53 -0.90
CA ALA A 232 -16.42 -7.57 0.08
C ALA A 232 -16.53 -7.07 1.52
N VAL A 233 -16.27 -5.78 1.72
CA VAL A 233 -16.45 -5.04 2.98
C VAL A 233 -16.88 -3.61 2.64
N GLY A 234 -17.74 -3.02 3.47
CA GLY A 234 -18.20 -1.63 3.28
C GLY A 234 -17.09 -0.61 3.58
N ARG A 235 -16.06 -1.04 4.30
CA ARG A 235 -14.92 -0.21 4.67
C ARG A 235 -13.94 0.04 3.50
N HIS A 236 -13.58 1.31 3.29
CA HIS A 236 -12.47 1.69 2.42
C HIS A 236 -11.10 1.39 3.04
N MET A 237 -10.07 1.12 2.21
CA MET A 237 -8.70 0.86 2.69
C MET A 237 -8.13 2.00 3.55
N SER A 238 -8.45 3.25 3.23
CA SER A 238 -8.00 4.46 3.94
C SER A 238 -8.40 4.49 5.41
N VAL A 239 -9.52 3.86 5.77
CA VAL A 239 -9.96 3.72 7.17
C VAL A 239 -8.97 2.91 8.00
N THR A 240 -8.26 1.97 7.36
CA THR A 240 -7.26 1.10 8.01
C THR A 240 -5.82 1.52 7.74
N GLY A 241 -5.60 2.74 7.23
CA GLY A 241 -4.26 3.29 6.96
C GLY A 241 -3.63 2.81 5.64
N GLY A 242 -4.45 2.39 4.66
CA GLY A 242 -4.01 2.03 3.31
C GLY A 242 -4.38 3.05 2.25
#